data_AF-A0A6J7NVT7-F1
#
_entry.id   AF-A0A6J7NVT7-F1
#
_cell.length_a   1.000
_cell.length_b   1.000
_cell.length_c   1.000
_cell.angle_alpha   90.00
_cell.angle_beta   90.00
_cell.angle_gamma   90.00
#
_symmetry.space_group_name_H-M   'P 1'
#
loop_
_entity.id
_entity.type
_entity.pdbx_description
1 polymer ?
#
loop_
_entity_poly.entity_id
_entity_poly.type
_entity_poly.pdbx_seq_one_letter_code
_entity_poly.pdbx_strand_id
1 'polypeptide(L)' 'MIWDFAGEEIPPDLLSDVERVVDDLSKRGDLFERIRDLISPLEIEAIRERADEILEEGTFPIPDEDYHSVPWPLI' A
#
# COMPACT_ATOMS: atom_id res chain seq x y z
N MET A 1 -16.12 -7.94 1.34
CA MET A 1 -14.79 -8.42 0.92
C MET A 1 -14.01 -7.21 0.41
N ILE A 2 -12.68 -7.14 0.57
CA ILE A 2 -11.92 -5.95 0.09
C ILE A 2 -12.08 -5.73 -1.43
N TRP A 3 -12.39 -6.81 -2.17
CA TRP A 3 -12.68 -6.82 -3.59
C TRP A 3 -14.06 -6.28 -3.99
N ASP A 4 -14.94 -5.98 -3.02
CA ASP A 4 -16.25 -5.37 -3.33
C ASP A 4 -16.08 -3.95 -3.90
N PHE A 5 -14.90 -3.34 -3.71
CA PHE A 5 -14.56 -1.98 -4.16
C PHE A 5 -13.59 -1.94 -5.35
N ALA A 6 -13.24 -3.09 -5.96
CA ALA A 6 -12.24 -3.16 -7.01
C ALA A 6 -12.59 -2.23 -8.19
N GLY A 7 -11.65 -1.39 -8.61
CA GLY A 7 -11.84 -0.40 -9.66
C GLY A 7 -12.65 0.85 -9.27
N GLU A 8 -13.15 0.95 -8.04
CA GLU A 8 -13.78 2.18 -7.55
C GLU A 8 -12.73 3.25 -7.22
N GLU A 9 -13.13 4.53 -7.27
CA GLU A 9 -12.28 5.64 -6.85
C GLU A 9 -11.96 5.56 -5.35
N ILE A 10 -10.70 5.76 -5.00
CA ILE A 10 -10.28 5.80 -3.60
C ILE A 10 -10.76 7.13 -2.97
N PRO A 11 -11.40 7.09 -1.80
CA PRO A 11 -11.76 8.30 -1.06
C PRO A 11 -10.58 9.26 -0.88
N PRO A 12 -10.74 10.58 -1.12
CA PRO A 12 -9.64 11.55 -1.06
C PRO A 12 -8.94 11.62 0.31
N ASP A 13 -9.66 11.34 1.40
CA ASP A 13 -9.10 11.25 2.75
C ASP A 13 -8.13 10.07 2.89
N LEU A 14 -8.44 8.92 2.29
CA LEU A 14 -7.52 7.78 2.25
C LEU A 14 -6.29 8.07 1.37
N LEU A 15 -6.47 8.72 0.21
CA LEU A 15 -5.33 9.15 -0.61
C LEU A 15 -4.43 10.12 0.16
N SER A 16 -5.01 11.06 0.92
CA SER A 16 -4.26 11.97 1.79
C SER A 16 -3.44 11.23 2.86
N ASP A 17 -3.98 10.15 3.42
CA ASP A 17 -3.25 9.31 4.38
C ASP A 17 -2.10 8.55 3.70
N VAL A 18 -2.29 8.06 2.47
CA VAL A 18 -1.24 7.41 1.68
C VAL A 18 -0.12 8.40 1.34
N GLU A 19 -0.45 9.63 0.92
CA GLU A 19 0.55 10.69 0.69
C GLU A 19 1.40 10.95 1.94
N ARG A 20 0.78 10.97 3.12
CA ARG A 20 1.51 11.15 4.39
C ARG A 20 2.47 10.00 4.69
N VAL A 21 2.09 8.77 4.35
CA VAL A 21 2.97 7.60 4.51
C VAL A 21 4.18 7.71 3.56
N VAL A 22 3.95 8.02 2.28
CA VAL A 22 5.04 8.20 1.30
C VAL A 22 6.00 9.30 1.74
N ASP A 23 5.46 10.43 2.20
CA ASP A 23 6.25 11.57 2.65
C ASP A 23 7.13 11.22 3.87
N ASP A 24 6.56 10.55 4.87
CA ASP A 24 7.29 10.11 6.07
C ASP A 24 8.40 9.11 5.70
N LEU A 25 8.10 8.10 4.87
CA LEU A 25 9.09 7.11 4.44
C LEU A 25 10.24 7.76 3.65
N SER A 26 9.92 8.73 2.78
CA SER A 26 10.91 9.45 1.97
C SER A 26 11.81 10.36 2.81
N LYS A 27 11.22 11.08 3.78
CA LYS A 27 11.93 12.02 4.65
C LYS A 27 12.60 11.36 5.85
N ARG A 28 12.42 10.03 6.01
CA ARG A 28 12.86 9.27 7.18
C ARG A 28 12.27 9.86 8.48
N GLY A 29 10.95 10.03 8.47
CA GLY A 29 10.18 10.57 9.58
C GLY A 29 9.93 9.56 10.70
N ASP A 30 8.93 9.85 11.53
CA ASP A 30 8.62 9.09 12.73
C ASP A 30 8.16 7.66 12.40
N LEU A 31 7.40 7.47 11.31
CA LEU A 31 6.98 6.14 10.87
C LEU A 31 8.19 5.33 10.38
N PHE A 32 9.04 5.92 9.54
CA PHE A 32 10.26 5.27 9.06
C PHE A 32 11.13 4.76 10.22
N GLU A 33 11.40 5.61 11.22
CA GLU A 33 12.23 5.25 12.37
C GLU A 33 11.63 4.11 13.20
N ARG A 34 10.30 4.03 13.28
CA ARG A 34 9.61 2.95 14.01
C ARG A 34 9.65 1.61 13.29
N ILE A 35 9.68 1.60 11.96
CA ILE A 35 9.60 0.36 11.17
C ILE A 35 10.94 -0.12 10.62
N ARG A 36 11.96 0.75 10.53
CA ARG A 36 13.23 0.43 9.86
C ARG A 36 14.01 -0.75 10.44
N ASP A 37 13.75 -1.09 11.70
CA ASP A 37 14.38 -2.23 12.39
C ASP A 37 13.45 -3.47 12.46
N LEU A 38 12.20 -3.35 11.98
CA LEU A 38 11.19 -4.43 12.00
C LEU A 38 11.06 -5.14 10.64
N ILE A 39 11.37 -4.43 9.55
CA ILE A 39 11.29 -4.93 8.18
C ILE A 39 12.56 -4.57 7.42
N SER A 40 12.83 -5.28 6.33
CA SER A 40 14.02 -5.05 5.51
C SER A 40 13.93 -3.71 4.76
N PRO A 41 15.07 -3.11 4.39
CA PRO A 41 15.09 -1.92 3.54
C PRO A 41 14.38 -2.12 2.19
N LEU A 42 14.43 -3.35 1.65
CA LEU A 42 13.74 -3.70 0.41
C LEU A 42 12.22 -3.65 0.58
N GLU A 43 11.71 -4.13 1.71
CA GLU A 43 10.27 -4.05 2.01
C GLU A 43 9.81 -2.61 2.20
N ILE A 44 10.63 -1.74 2.81
CA ILE A 44 10.31 -0.31 2.92
C ILE A 44 10.19 0.34 1.54
N GLU A 45 11.14 0.07 0.65
CA GLU A 45 11.07 0.59 -0.72
C GLU A 45 9.84 0.05 -1.45
N ALA A 46 9.55 -1.25 -1.32
CA ALA A 46 8.37 -1.86 -1.93
C ALA A 46 7.05 -1.32 -1.36
N ILE A 47 7.01 -0.84 -0.11
CA ILE A 47 5.85 -0.11 0.41
C ILE A 47 5.72 1.24 -0.29
N ARG A 48 6.83 1.96 -0.46
CA ARG A 48 6.83 3.28 -1.12
C ARG A 48 6.38 3.18 -2.58
N GLU A 49 6.96 2.24 -3.34
CA GLU A 49 6.60 2.00 -4.74
C GLU A 49 5.10 1.71 -4.90
N ARG A 50 4.54 0.81 -4.08
CA ARG A 50 3.10 0.51 -4.12
C ARG A 50 2.22 1.69 -3.72
N ALA A 51 2.68 2.49 -2.76
CA ALA A 51 1.95 3.68 -2.33
C ALA A 51 1.96 4.75 -3.43
N ASP A 52 3.08 4.94 -4.12
CA ASP A 52 3.20 5.82 -5.27
C ASP A 52 2.26 5.37 -6.41
N GLU A 53 2.21 4.07 -6.72
CA GLU A 53 1.26 3.49 -7.70
C GLU A 53 -0.20 3.77 -7.32
N ILE A 54 -0.58 3.59 -6.05
CA ILE A 54 -1.94 3.89 -5.56
C ILE A 54 -2.30 5.36 -5.74
N LEU A 55 -1.35 6.27 -5.49
CA LEU A 55 -1.57 7.71 -5.65
C LEU A 55 -1.67 8.11 -7.13
N GLU A 56 -0.92 7.44 -8.02
CA GLU A 56 -0.99 7.66 -9.46
C GLU A 56 -2.33 7.16 -10.05
N GLU A 57 -2.76 5.95 -9.68
CA GLU A 57 -3.99 5.35 -10.20
C GLU A 57 -5.25 5.94 -9.59
N GLY A 58 -5.25 6.23 -8.28
CA GLY A 58 -6.39 6.80 -7.55
C GLY A 58 -7.62 5.88 -7.45
N THR A 59 -7.50 4.61 -7.85
CA THR A 59 -8.57 3.62 -7.82
C THR A 59 -8.13 2.35 -7.08
N PHE A 60 -9.07 1.61 -6.51
CA PHE A 60 -8.74 0.35 -5.85
C PHE A 60 -8.25 -0.67 -6.87
N PRO A 61 -7.16 -1.42 -6.57
CA PRO A 61 -6.56 -2.34 -7.54
C PRO A 61 -7.54 -3.46 -7.91
N ILE A 62 -7.53 -3.83 -9.19
CA ILE A 62 -8.30 -4.95 -9.70
C ILE A 62 -7.49 -6.23 -9.42
N PRO A 63 -8.11 -7.28 -8.83
CA PRO A 63 -7.42 -8.55 -8.65
C PRO A 63 -7.08 -9.15 -10.03
N ASP A 64 -5.87 -9.69 -10.14
CA ASP A 64 -5.46 -10.41 -11.34
C ASP A 64 -6.39 -11.62 -11.56
N GLU A 65 -6.94 -11.76 -12.77
CA GLU A 65 -7.93 -12.79 -13.13
C GLU A 65 -7.36 -14.21 -12.97
N ASP A 66 -6.03 -14.36 -13.12
CA ASP A 66 -5.32 -15.63 -12.98
C ASP A 66 -4.85 -15.90 -11.53
N TYR A 67 -4.98 -14.94 -10.61
CA TYR A 67 -4.55 -15.09 -9.23
C TYR A 67 -5.67 -15.58 -8.32
N HIS A 68 -5.62 -16.87 -7.98
CA HIS A 68 -6.48 -17.41 -6.93
C HIS A 68 -6.05 -16.90 -5.55
N SER A 69 -6.86 -16.03 -4.94
CA SER A 69 -6.72 -15.65 -3.53
C SER A 69 -6.79 -16.90 -2.64
N VAL A 70 -5.62 -17.41 -2.23
CA VAL A 70 -5.53 -18.50 -1.26
C VAL A 70 -5.90 -17.97 0.14
N PRO A 71 -6.75 -18.67 0.90
CA PRO A 71 -7.08 -18.24 2.24
C PRO A 71 -5.82 -18.29 3.13
N TRP A 72 -5.52 -17.18 3.80
CA TRP A 72 -4.48 -17.14 4.82
C TRP A 72 -5.02 -17.67 6.16
N PRO A 73 -4.22 -18.39 6.97
CA PRO A 73 -2.91 -18.92 6.64
C PRO A 73 -3.01 -20.10 5.68
N LEU A 74 -2.02 -20.22 4.80
CA LEU A 74 -1.76 -21.44 4.05
C LEU A 74 -1.42 -22.55 5.07
N ILE A 75 -2.40 -23.38 5.43
CA ILE A 75 -2.23 -24.55 6.31
C ILE A 75 -1.86 -25.78 5.49
#